data_AF-A0A0C9WA82-F1
#
_entry.id   AF-A0A0C9WA82-F1
#
_cell.length_a   1.000
_cell.length_b   1.000
_cell.length_c   1.000
_cell.angle_alpha   90.00
_cell.angle_beta   90.00
_cell.angle_gamma   90.00
#
_symmetry.space_group_name_H-M   'P 1'
#
loop_
_entity.id
_entity.type
_entity.pdbx_description
1 polymer ?
#
loop_
_entity_poly.entity_id
_entity_poly.type
_entity_poly.pdbx_seq_one_letter_code
_entity_poly.pdbx_strand_id
1 'polypeptide(L)'
;MVGKRTFIGWPFLQEGFVVAVSDSLFKYEQMVVIPGSPPKIVANPHAPQGLSHWMMKAQRIEQHYSKKCGVITGDVKVLVHVQPLKGSMKRLESGAFVKDYEGPDKEVEQAVQMVISQVASEDPRFLEQDPPPLSEEFPDGCKIFFLGEHAYGVAAQVASTSNDALSVILAFFPSDKAENDKFKAIVQNRVSSQYYPSFKAANMLHISGRALSRITSSFMVLTSDSTKNNLGLSLKFEAKSLKVIDYSRKEGRHWEFSEKTIDLIREYKVRCWWHAGKSDVLIGFAHQAKFPEVFRVLDQNGDGTTIYDCN
;
A
#
# COMPACT_ATOMS: atom_id res chain seq x y z
N MET A 1 -12.98 -2.21 30.02
CA MET A 1 -12.79 -1.91 28.58
C MET A 1 -12.02 -3.03 27.91
N VAL A 2 -10.92 -3.50 28.50
CA VAL A 2 -10.17 -4.68 28.04
C VAL A 2 -11.09 -5.90 27.86
N GLY A 3 -10.90 -6.64 26.77
CA GLY A 3 -11.65 -7.84 26.42
C GLY A 3 -13.04 -7.56 25.83
N LYS A 4 -13.35 -6.30 25.48
CA LYS A 4 -14.63 -5.90 24.88
C LYS A 4 -14.42 -5.23 23.53
N ARG A 5 -15.46 -5.30 22.69
CA ARG A 5 -15.56 -4.51 21.46
C ARG A 5 -15.69 -3.03 21.78
N THR A 6 -15.16 -2.20 20.89
CA THR A 6 -15.22 -0.75 20.96
C THR A 6 -15.16 -0.16 19.56
N PHE A 7 -15.49 1.12 19.42
CA PHE A 7 -15.41 1.85 18.17
C PHE A 7 -14.35 2.95 18.26
N ILE A 8 -13.44 2.99 17.29
CA ILE A 8 -12.31 3.92 17.21
C ILE A 8 -12.37 4.73 15.92
N GLY A 9 -11.54 5.77 15.78
CA GLY A 9 -11.39 6.50 14.51
C GLY A 9 -12.46 7.58 14.26
N TRP A 10 -13.04 8.16 15.32
CA TRP A 10 -13.99 9.27 15.18
C TRP A 10 -13.47 10.35 14.19
N PRO A 11 -14.30 10.88 13.27
CA PRO A 11 -15.74 10.63 13.14
C PRO A 11 -16.12 9.36 12.37
N PHE A 12 -15.18 8.75 11.63
CA PHE A 12 -15.43 7.55 10.84
C PHE A 12 -15.16 6.30 11.67
N LEU A 13 -16.16 5.94 12.48
CA LEU A 13 -16.05 4.87 13.46
C LEU A 13 -15.79 3.51 12.79
N GLN A 14 -14.75 2.83 13.28
CA GLN A 14 -14.43 1.45 12.95
C GLN A 14 -14.49 0.61 14.23
N GLU A 15 -15.12 -0.56 14.14
CA GLU A 15 -15.11 -1.52 15.25
C GLU A 15 -13.71 -2.08 15.47
N GLY A 16 -13.36 -2.33 16.74
CA GLY A 16 -12.14 -3.01 17.13
C GLY A 16 -12.27 -3.67 18.50
N PHE A 17 -11.34 -4.56 18.80
CA PHE A 17 -11.29 -5.29 20.06
C PHE A 17 -10.22 -4.70 20.98
N VAL A 18 -10.59 -4.39 22.22
CA VAL A 18 -9.66 -3.79 23.19
C VAL A 18 -8.79 -4.87 23.82
N VAL A 19 -7.51 -4.87 23.47
CA VAL A 19 -6.52 -5.84 23.98
C VAL A 19 -5.89 -5.37 25.28
N ALA A 20 -5.67 -4.05 25.38
CA ALA A 20 -5.04 -3.45 26.54
C ALA A 20 -5.49 -2.01 26.76
N VAL A 21 -5.27 -1.51 27.97
CA VAL A 21 -5.39 -0.10 28.33
C VAL A 21 -4.07 0.31 28.99
N SER A 22 -3.53 1.48 28.71
CA SER A 22 -2.31 1.96 29.36
C SER A 22 -2.44 3.37 29.86
N ASP A 23 -1.86 3.63 31.02
CA ASP A 23 -1.57 4.96 31.53
C ASP A 23 -0.07 5.28 31.36
N SER A 24 0.39 6.36 31.97
CA SER A 24 1.78 6.79 31.92
C SER A 24 2.79 5.82 32.56
N LEU A 25 2.34 4.90 33.43
CA LEU A 25 3.19 4.05 34.26
C LEU A 25 3.02 2.54 33.96
N PHE A 26 1.81 2.10 33.65
CA PHE A 26 1.40 0.71 33.50
C PHE A 26 0.61 0.47 32.22
N LYS A 27 0.77 -0.73 31.67
CA LYS A 27 -0.09 -1.33 30.64
C LYS A 27 -0.91 -2.44 31.29
N TYR A 28 -2.23 -2.31 31.24
CA TYR A 28 -3.21 -3.25 31.74
C TYR A 28 -3.64 -4.20 30.63
N GLU A 29 -3.25 -5.46 30.75
CA GLU A 29 -3.53 -6.52 29.77
C GLU A 29 -4.30 -7.66 30.44
N GLN A 30 -5.09 -8.36 29.63
CA GLN A 30 -5.81 -9.55 30.08
C GLN A 30 -4.89 -10.77 29.92
N MET A 31 -4.48 -11.38 31.03
CA MET A 31 -3.62 -12.56 31.04
C MET A 31 -4.25 -13.71 31.82
N VAL A 32 -4.04 -14.93 31.34
CA VAL A 32 -4.37 -16.16 32.05
C VAL A 32 -3.14 -16.56 32.87
N VAL A 33 -3.15 -16.21 34.17
CA VAL A 33 -2.02 -16.44 35.07
C VAL A 33 -1.89 -17.93 35.44
N ILE A 34 -3.01 -18.66 35.45
CA ILE A 34 -3.06 -20.10 35.74
C ILE A 34 -3.87 -20.79 34.65
N PRO A 35 -3.36 -21.86 34.01
CA PRO A 35 -4.12 -22.64 33.03
C PRO A 35 -5.46 -23.09 33.62
N GLY A 36 -6.58 -22.76 32.94
CA GLY A 36 -7.94 -23.10 33.38
C GLY A 36 -8.60 -22.11 34.35
N SER A 37 -7.91 -21.05 34.78
CA SER A 37 -8.51 -19.96 35.57
C SER A 37 -9.10 -18.86 34.68
N PRO A 38 -10.12 -18.11 35.16
CA PRO A 38 -10.64 -16.98 34.41
C PRO A 38 -9.54 -15.94 34.21
N PRO A 39 -9.47 -15.32 33.02
CA PRO A 39 -8.46 -14.32 32.71
C PRO A 39 -8.57 -13.12 33.66
N LYS A 40 -7.43 -12.68 34.21
CA LYS A 40 -7.35 -11.53 35.11
C LYS A 40 -6.63 -10.37 34.42
N ILE A 41 -6.98 -9.15 34.82
CA ILE A 41 -6.28 -7.95 34.36
C ILE A 41 -4.99 -7.83 35.17
N VAL A 42 -3.86 -7.82 34.48
CA VAL A 42 -2.53 -7.67 35.08
C VAL A 42 -1.97 -6.31 34.68
N ALA A 43 -1.40 -5.60 35.65
CA ALA A 43 -0.72 -4.33 35.43
C ALA A 43 0.77 -4.58 35.20
N ASN A 44 1.21 -4.40 33.96
CA ASN A 44 2.61 -4.52 33.57
C ASN A 44 3.25 -3.13 33.55
N PRO A 45 4.28 -2.85 34.38
CA PRO A 45 4.97 -1.57 34.33
C PRO A 45 5.65 -1.38 32.97
N HIS A 46 5.66 -0.14 32.48
CA HIS A 46 6.40 0.18 31.26
C HIS A 46 7.90 -0.08 31.44
N ALA A 47 8.58 -0.45 30.35
CA ALA A 47 10.04 -0.48 30.32
C ALA A 47 10.64 0.91 30.65
N PRO A 48 11.91 1.04 31.04
CA PRO A 48 12.51 2.31 31.45
C PRO A 48 12.36 3.46 30.43
N GLN A 49 12.30 3.15 29.12
CA GLN A 49 12.05 4.13 28.05
C GLN A 49 10.57 4.19 27.62
N GLY A 50 9.72 3.30 28.14
CA GLY A 50 8.32 3.17 27.74
C GLY A 50 7.47 4.40 28.07
N LEU A 51 7.80 5.13 29.15
CA LEU A 51 7.08 6.36 29.50
C LEU A 51 7.23 7.46 28.44
N SER A 52 8.46 7.69 27.93
CA SER A 52 8.67 8.69 26.88
C SER A 52 8.02 8.28 25.55
N HIS A 53 8.05 6.99 25.21
CA HIS A 53 7.33 6.44 24.06
C HIS A 53 5.81 6.60 24.21
N TRP A 54 5.27 6.33 25.39
CA TRP A 54 3.85 6.49 25.68
C TRP A 54 3.41 7.95 25.55
N MET A 55 4.18 8.89 26.13
CA MET A 55 3.91 10.33 25.99
C MET A 55 3.96 10.79 24.52
N MET A 56 4.94 10.32 23.75
CA MET A 56 5.03 10.62 22.32
C MET A 56 3.81 10.10 21.55
N LYS A 57 3.32 8.90 21.88
CA LYS A 57 2.10 8.33 21.27
C LYS A 57 0.86 9.15 21.63
N ALA A 58 0.69 9.52 22.90
CA ALA A 58 -0.40 10.35 23.37
C ALA A 58 -0.43 11.72 22.66
N GLN A 59 0.71 12.40 22.58
CA GLN A 59 0.84 13.68 21.89
C GLN A 59 0.59 13.57 20.38
N ARG A 60 1.05 12.48 19.75
CA ARG A 60 0.79 12.22 18.32
C ARG A 60 -0.71 12.13 18.03
N ILE A 61 -1.48 11.48 18.90
CA ILE A 61 -2.94 11.36 18.76
C ILE A 61 -3.59 12.73 18.91
N GLU A 62 -3.24 13.49 19.94
CA GLU A 62 -3.73 14.86 20.14
C GLU A 62 -3.44 15.75 18.92
N GLN A 63 -2.20 15.73 18.42
CA GLN A 63 -1.80 16.50 17.24
C GLN A 63 -2.58 16.09 15.99
N HIS A 64 -2.82 14.78 15.80
CA HIS A 64 -3.62 14.30 14.68
C HIS A 64 -5.03 14.89 14.71
N TYR A 65 -5.70 14.79 15.85
CA TYR A 65 -7.06 15.31 16.01
C TYR A 65 -7.12 16.83 15.91
N SER A 66 -6.18 17.55 16.53
CA SER A 66 -6.14 19.01 16.48
C SER A 66 -5.84 19.54 15.08
N LYS A 67 -4.80 19.01 14.40
CA LYS A 67 -4.31 19.55 13.13
C LYS A 67 -5.04 19.02 11.90
N LYS A 68 -5.48 17.76 11.92
CA LYS A 68 -6.15 17.13 10.75
C LYS A 68 -7.66 17.09 10.88
N CYS A 69 -8.20 16.95 12.09
CA CYS A 69 -9.64 16.79 12.32
C CYS A 69 -10.31 18.03 12.92
N GLY A 70 -9.55 19.02 13.38
CA GLY A 70 -10.09 20.22 14.03
C GLY A 70 -10.74 19.97 15.40
N VAL A 71 -10.34 18.90 16.10
CA VAL A 71 -10.91 18.50 17.39
C VAL A 71 -9.92 18.77 18.51
N ILE A 72 -10.40 19.38 19.59
CA ILE A 72 -9.61 19.58 20.81
C ILE A 72 -9.94 18.42 21.77
N THR A 73 -9.05 17.44 21.87
CA THR A 73 -9.23 16.23 22.71
C THR A 73 -8.91 16.46 24.18
N GLY A 74 -8.23 17.57 24.50
CA GLY A 74 -7.59 17.77 25.80
C GLY A 74 -6.42 16.81 26.05
N ASP A 75 -5.90 16.86 27.28
CA ASP A 75 -4.79 16.03 27.72
C ASP A 75 -5.14 14.53 27.72
N VAL A 76 -4.29 13.71 27.12
CA VAL A 76 -4.50 12.27 26.95
C VAL A 76 -3.78 11.53 28.07
N LYS A 77 -4.53 11.19 29.12
CA LYS A 77 -4.00 10.46 30.30
C LYS A 77 -4.03 8.94 30.17
N VAL A 78 -4.89 8.44 29.29
CA VAL A 78 -5.12 6.99 29.11
C VAL A 78 -5.22 6.68 27.62
N LEU A 79 -4.46 5.69 27.19
CA LEU A 79 -4.50 5.13 25.84
C LEU A 79 -5.17 3.76 25.87
N VAL A 80 -6.04 3.52 24.89
CA VAL A 80 -6.69 2.25 24.64
C VAL A 80 -5.98 1.61 23.45
N HIS A 81 -5.52 0.38 23.63
CA HIS A 81 -4.88 -0.41 22.60
C HIS A 81 -5.91 -1.33 21.97
N VAL A 82 -6.14 -1.15 20.67
CA VAL A 82 -7.25 -1.77 19.95
C VAL A 82 -6.71 -2.51 18.75
N GLN A 83 -7.18 -3.73 18.55
CA GLN A 83 -7.05 -4.47 17.30
C GLN A 83 -8.26 -4.13 16.42
N PRO A 84 -8.08 -3.37 15.34
CA PRO A 84 -9.19 -3.03 14.46
C PRO A 84 -9.81 -4.30 13.84
N LEU A 85 -11.12 -4.28 13.61
CA LEU A 85 -11.79 -5.31 12.83
C LEU A 85 -11.22 -5.28 11.41
N LYS A 86 -10.79 -6.43 10.89
CA LYS A 86 -10.45 -6.55 9.47
C LYS A 86 -11.70 -6.28 8.66
N GLY A 87 -11.56 -5.69 7.47
CA GLY A 87 -12.70 -5.41 6.58
C GLY A 87 -13.47 -6.65 6.08
N SER A 88 -13.23 -7.83 6.65
CA SER A 88 -13.82 -9.11 6.32
C SER A 88 -14.07 -9.93 7.59
N MET A 89 -15.10 -10.76 7.58
CA MET A 89 -15.33 -11.78 8.60
C MET A 89 -14.50 -13.02 8.31
N LYS A 90 -14.14 -13.76 9.37
CA LYS A 90 -13.46 -15.04 9.25
C LYS A 90 -14.51 -16.15 9.28
N ARG A 91 -14.41 -17.05 8.30
CA ARG A 91 -15.15 -18.30 8.30
C ARG A 91 -14.42 -19.33 9.14
N LEU A 92 -15.13 -19.94 10.10
CA LEU A 92 -14.62 -21.07 10.88
C LEU A 92 -14.76 -22.38 10.08
N GLU A 93 -14.04 -23.42 10.50
CA GLU A 93 -14.16 -24.76 9.91
C GLU A 93 -15.58 -25.33 10.05
N SER A 94 -16.32 -24.89 11.07
CA SER A 94 -17.73 -25.22 11.27
C SER A 94 -18.67 -24.57 10.23
N GLY A 95 -18.20 -23.58 9.46
CA GLY A 95 -19.03 -22.78 8.55
C GLY A 95 -19.56 -21.47 9.13
N ALA A 96 -19.37 -21.21 10.43
CA ALA A 96 -19.82 -19.98 11.07
C ALA A 96 -19.02 -18.75 10.63
N PHE A 97 -19.68 -17.61 10.49
CA PHE A 97 -19.04 -16.32 10.23
C PHE A 97 -18.82 -15.56 11.53
N VAL A 98 -17.55 -15.39 11.91
CA VAL A 98 -17.13 -14.70 13.14
C VAL A 98 -16.29 -13.48 12.78
N LYS A 99 -16.33 -12.45 13.63
CA LYS A 99 -15.51 -11.26 13.45
C LYS A 99 -14.02 -11.59 13.49
N ASP A 100 -13.28 -11.09 12.50
CA ASP A 100 -11.82 -11.24 12.42
C ASP A 100 -11.16 -9.92 12.80
N TYR A 101 -10.36 -9.93 13.87
CA TYR A 101 -9.61 -8.77 14.31
C TYR A 101 -8.16 -8.85 13.82
N GLU A 102 -7.54 -7.70 13.61
CA GLU A 102 -6.13 -7.63 13.24
C GLU A 102 -5.22 -8.22 14.34
N GLY A 103 -4.07 -8.75 13.93
CA GLY A 103 -3.09 -9.31 14.85
C GLY A 103 -2.36 -8.24 15.69
N PRO A 104 -1.50 -8.66 16.63
CA PRO A 104 -0.75 -7.75 17.49
C PRO A 104 0.17 -6.78 16.70
N ASP A 105 0.61 -7.17 15.50
CA ASP A 105 1.48 -6.34 14.65
C ASP A 105 0.80 -5.06 14.12
N LYS A 106 -0.54 -5.03 14.13
CA LYS A 106 -1.35 -3.89 13.66
C LYS A 106 -2.25 -3.34 14.76
N GLU A 107 -1.83 -3.46 16.00
CA GLU A 107 -2.45 -2.78 17.14
C GLU A 107 -2.41 -1.26 16.92
N VAL A 108 -3.55 -0.60 17.14
CA VAL A 108 -3.70 0.85 17.02
C VAL A 108 -4.00 1.42 18.41
N GLU A 109 -3.29 2.49 18.78
CA GLU A 109 -3.54 3.20 20.03
C GLU A 109 -4.47 4.39 19.81
N GLN A 110 -5.44 4.55 20.70
CA GLN A 110 -6.42 5.62 20.66
C GLN A 110 -6.61 6.25 22.05
N ALA A 111 -6.84 7.57 22.10
CA ALA A 111 -7.16 8.25 23.36
C ALA A 111 -8.51 7.79 23.90
N VAL A 112 -8.60 7.49 25.20
CA VAL A 112 -9.83 6.95 25.82
C VAL A 112 -11.06 7.83 25.56
N GLN A 113 -10.90 9.15 25.56
CA GLN A 113 -11.99 10.10 25.29
C GLN A 113 -12.51 10.09 23.86
N MET A 114 -11.76 9.52 22.91
CA MET A 114 -12.12 9.43 21.49
C MET A 114 -12.69 8.06 21.11
N VAL A 115 -12.82 7.16 22.09
CA VAL A 115 -13.33 5.80 21.89
C VAL A 115 -14.80 5.75 22.29
N ILE A 116 -15.61 5.11 21.46
CA ILE A 116 -17.05 4.97 21.69
C ILE A 116 -17.37 3.51 22.02
N SER A 117 -18.16 3.28 23.06
CA SER A 117 -18.48 1.91 23.52
C SER A 117 -19.58 1.25 22.69
N GLN A 118 -20.56 2.02 22.22
CA GLN A 118 -21.74 1.51 21.50
C GLN A 118 -22.15 2.50 20.43
N VAL A 119 -22.64 1.97 19.31
CA VAL A 119 -23.17 2.75 18.17
C VAL A 119 -24.64 2.37 17.98
N ALA A 120 -25.47 3.35 17.60
CA ALA A 120 -26.91 3.14 17.44
C ALA A 120 -27.24 2.21 16.25
N SER A 121 -26.43 2.25 15.19
CA SER A 121 -26.56 1.40 14.01
C SER A 121 -25.25 0.68 13.76
N GLU A 122 -25.27 -0.64 13.91
CA GLU A 122 -24.14 -1.50 13.53
C GLU A 122 -24.18 -1.78 12.03
N ASP A 123 -23.01 -2.07 11.45
CA ASP A 123 -22.91 -2.40 10.04
C ASP A 123 -23.37 -3.86 9.81
N PRO A 124 -24.42 -4.10 9.00
CA PRO A 124 -24.97 -5.43 8.80
C PRO A 124 -23.97 -6.41 8.17
N ARG A 125 -22.92 -5.91 7.51
CA ARG A 125 -21.90 -6.74 6.86
C ARG A 125 -20.99 -7.49 7.84
N PHE A 126 -20.96 -7.06 9.10
CA PHE A 126 -20.12 -7.65 10.14
C PHE A 126 -20.94 -8.39 11.21
N LEU A 127 -22.22 -8.65 10.96
CA LEU A 127 -23.05 -9.43 11.88
C LEU A 127 -22.61 -10.89 11.86
N GLU A 128 -22.35 -11.43 13.05
CA GLU A 128 -21.98 -12.84 13.21
C GLU A 128 -23.16 -13.73 12.84
N GLN A 129 -22.86 -14.79 12.08
CA GLN A 129 -23.86 -15.73 11.58
C GLN A 129 -23.44 -17.14 11.96
N ASP A 130 -24.41 -17.90 12.46
CA ASP A 130 -24.29 -19.33 12.68
C ASP A 130 -24.06 -20.07 11.35
N PRO A 131 -23.48 -21.28 11.38
CA PRO A 131 -23.16 -22.01 10.17
C PRO A 131 -24.43 -22.33 9.38
N PRO A 132 -24.61 -21.78 8.16
CA PRO A 132 -25.75 -22.13 7.33
C PRO A 132 -25.63 -23.59 6.84
N PRO A 133 -26.74 -24.25 6.51
CA PRO A 133 -26.69 -25.56 5.88
C PRO A 133 -26.00 -25.45 4.50
N LEU A 134 -25.24 -26.49 4.13
CA LEU A 134 -24.47 -26.50 2.88
C LEU A 134 -25.34 -26.24 1.63
N SER A 135 -26.59 -26.70 1.63
CA SER A 135 -27.53 -26.51 0.50
C SER A 135 -27.94 -25.05 0.29
N GLU A 136 -27.98 -24.25 1.35
CA GLU A 136 -28.29 -22.82 1.28
C GLU A 136 -27.05 -22.01 0.90
N GLU A 137 -25.90 -22.41 1.44
CA GLU A 137 -24.64 -21.73 1.17
C GLU A 137 -24.12 -21.97 -0.25
N PHE A 138 -24.23 -23.21 -0.72
CA PHE A 138 -23.78 -23.64 -2.04
C PHE A 138 -24.94 -24.29 -2.79
N PRO A 139 -25.86 -23.48 -3.34
CA PRO A 139 -26.97 -24.01 -4.12
C PRO A 139 -26.46 -24.66 -5.41
N ASP A 140 -27.22 -25.62 -5.91
CA ASP A 140 -26.90 -26.32 -7.15
C ASP A 140 -26.72 -25.33 -8.32
N GLY A 141 -25.64 -25.51 -9.08
CA GLY A 141 -25.27 -24.62 -10.16
C GLY A 141 -24.47 -23.37 -9.75
N CYS A 142 -24.21 -23.14 -8.45
CA CYS A 142 -23.37 -22.05 -7.97
C CYS A 142 -21.93 -22.15 -8.52
N LYS A 143 -21.32 -21.00 -8.83
CA LYS A 143 -19.94 -20.91 -9.33
C LYS A 143 -19.00 -20.65 -8.17
N ILE A 144 -18.01 -21.50 -8.00
CA ILE A 144 -17.04 -21.46 -6.91
C ILE A 144 -15.62 -21.61 -7.42
N PHE A 145 -14.63 -21.36 -6.57
CA PHE A 145 -13.23 -21.66 -6.85
C PHE A 145 -12.79 -22.85 -6.02
N PHE A 146 -12.10 -23.79 -6.65
CA PHE A 146 -11.57 -24.95 -5.95
C PHE A 146 -10.21 -24.63 -5.33
N LEU A 147 -10.03 -24.93 -4.04
CA LEU A 147 -8.79 -24.65 -3.30
C LEU A 147 -8.00 -25.92 -2.94
N GLY A 148 -8.35 -27.08 -3.52
CA GLY A 148 -7.62 -28.33 -3.28
C GLY A 148 -6.34 -28.44 -4.11
N GLU A 149 -5.43 -29.31 -3.65
CA GLU A 149 -4.07 -29.48 -4.20
C GLU A 149 -4.04 -29.73 -5.72
N HIS A 150 -4.97 -30.54 -6.24
CA HIS A 150 -4.96 -30.97 -7.63
C HIS A 150 -5.46 -29.92 -8.64
N ALA A 151 -6.18 -28.88 -8.19
CA ALA A 151 -6.80 -27.89 -9.08
C ALA A 151 -6.98 -26.51 -8.41
N TYR A 152 -5.98 -26.08 -7.64
CA TYR A 152 -6.03 -24.83 -6.88
C TYR A 152 -6.30 -23.61 -7.78
N GLY A 153 -7.35 -22.85 -7.45
CA GLY A 153 -7.78 -21.64 -8.15
C GLY A 153 -8.60 -21.88 -9.41
N VAL A 154 -8.93 -23.14 -9.75
CA VAL A 154 -9.76 -23.45 -10.93
C VAL A 154 -11.23 -23.14 -10.67
N ALA A 155 -11.91 -22.58 -11.67
CA ALA A 155 -13.34 -22.34 -11.63
C ALA A 155 -14.10 -23.67 -11.62
N ALA A 156 -15.05 -23.80 -10.69
CA ALA A 156 -15.86 -24.98 -10.50
C ALA A 156 -17.34 -24.60 -10.39
N GLN A 157 -18.21 -25.57 -10.67
CA GLN A 157 -19.64 -25.44 -10.49
C GLN A 157 -20.14 -26.52 -9.52
N VAL A 158 -21.03 -26.14 -8.60
CA VAL A 158 -21.71 -27.09 -7.70
C VAL A 158 -22.66 -27.95 -8.53
N ALA A 159 -22.43 -29.26 -8.55
CA ALA A 159 -23.27 -30.22 -9.26
C ALA A 159 -24.43 -30.71 -8.40
N SER A 160 -24.12 -31.07 -7.16
CA SER A 160 -25.11 -31.45 -6.16
C SER A 160 -24.52 -31.26 -4.76
N THR A 161 -25.39 -30.85 -3.84
CA THR A 161 -25.05 -30.70 -2.42
C THR A 161 -25.73 -31.80 -1.60
N SER A 162 -24.92 -32.59 -0.89
CA SER A 162 -25.38 -33.54 0.14
C SER A 162 -25.27 -32.90 1.52
N ASN A 163 -25.79 -33.56 2.56
CA ASN A 163 -25.75 -33.02 3.93
C ASN A 163 -24.33 -32.80 4.48
N ASP A 164 -23.34 -33.55 3.99
CA ASP A 164 -21.97 -33.53 4.53
C ASP A 164 -20.89 -33.42 3.43
N ALA A 165 -21.28 -33.43 2.16
CA ALA A 165 -20.35 -33.43 1.04
C ALA A 165 -20.89 -32.65 -0.15
N LEU A 166 -19.98 -32.00 -0.88
CA LEU A 166 -20.30 -31.16 -2.02
C LEU A 166 -19.65 -31.76 -3.29
N SER A 167 -20.47 -32.08 -4.29
CA SER A 167 -20.00 -32.58 -5.57
C SER A 167 -19.75 -31.41 -6.52
N VAL A 168 -18.53 -31.27 -7.02
CA VAL A 168 -18.12 -30.16 -7.89
C VAL A 168 -17.73 -30.64 -9.29
N ILE A 169 -18.11 -29.88 -10.30
CA ILE A 169 -17.62 -30.02 -11.68
C ILE A 169 -16.52 -28.99 -11.90
N LEU A 170 -15.31 -29.46 -12.18
CA LEU A 170 -14.15 -28.62 -12.47
C LEU A 170 -14.10 -28.30 -13.97
N ALA A 171 -14.00 -27.01 -14.32
CA ALA A 171 -13.75 -26.60 -15.69
C ALA A 171 -12.23 -26.56 -15.94
N PHE A 172 -11.67 -27.67 -16.41
CA PHE A 172 -10.26 -27.72 -16.78
C PHE A 172 -10.08 -27.37 -18.26
N PHE A 173 -9.34 -26.28 -18.54
CA PHE A 173 -8.93 -25.92 -19.88
C PHE A 173 -7.47 -26.31 -20.09
N PRO A 174 -7.15 -27.26 -21.00
CA PRO A 174 -5.76 -27.64 -21.29
C PRO A 174 -4.88 -26.49 -21.78
N SER A 175 -5.48 -25.42 -22.33
CA SER A 175 -4.80 -24.19 -22.77
C SER A 175 -4.12 -23.45 -21.62
N ASP A 176 -4.74 -23.41 -20.44
CA ASP A 176 -4.30 -22.55 -19.33
C ASP A 176 -2.93 -22.98 -18.80
N LYS A 177 -2.65 -24.29 -18.80
CA LYS A 177 -1.34 -24.83 -18.43
C LYS A 177 -0.26 -24.41 -19.42
N ALA A 178 -0.55 -24.51 -20.72
CA ALA A 178 0.38 -24.11 -21.77
C ALA A 178 0.64 -22.59 -21.75
N GLU A 179 -0.37 -21.78 -21.46
CA GLU A 179 -0.22 -20.32 -21.29
C GLU A 179 0.59 -19.97 -20.04
N ASN A 180 0.28 -20.58 -18.90
CA ASN A 180 1.03 -20.38 -17.66
C ASN A 180 2.50 -20.75 -17.82
N ASP A 181 2.83 -21.83 -18.53
CA ASP A 181 4.21 -22.24 -18.79
C ASP A 181 4.94 -21.24 -19.70
N LYS A 182 4.26 -20.67 -20.71
CA LYS A 182 4.80 -19.56 -21.52
C LYS A 182 5.07 -18.32 -20.66
N PHE A 183 4.13 -17.91 -19.82
CA PHE A 183 4.29 -16.74 -18.95
C PHE A 183 5.40 -16.95 -17.92
N LYS A 184 5.51 -18.15 -17.32
CA LYS A 184 6.62 -18.49 -16.41
C LYS A 184 7.97 -18.39 -17.10
N ALA A 185 8.10 -18.89 -18.33
CA ALA A 185 9.33 -18.77 -19.09
C ALA A 185 9.69 -17.29 -19.36
N ILE A 186 8.71 -16.44 -19.68
CA ILE A 186 8.92 -15.00 -19.87
C ILE A 186 9.37 -14.33 -18.55
N VAL A 187 8.75 -14.67 -17.42
CA VAL A 187 9.11 -14.12 -16.10
C VAL A 187 10.51 -14.57 -15.65
N GLN A 188 10.86 -15.83 -15.87
CA GLN A 188 12.19 -16.37 -15.56
C GLN A 188 13.28 -15.75 -16.46
N ASN A 189 12.97 -15.56 -17.74
CA ASN A 189 13.86 -14.91 -18.69
C ASN A 189 13.83 -13.37 -18.58
N ARG A 190 13.04 -12.81 -17.67
CA ARG A 190 13.03 -11.37 -17.42
C ARG A 190 14.35 -11.02 -16.75
N VAL A 191 15.34 -10.65 -17.56
CA VAL A 191 16.64 -10.17 -17.12
C VAL A 191 16.40 -9.08 -16.08
N SER A 192 16.79 -9.36 -14.84
CA SER A 192 16.86 -8.34 -13.79
C SER A 192 17.76 -7.24 -14.33
N SER A 193 17.17 -6.13 -14.77
CA SER A 193 17.94 -4.98 -15.22
C SER A 193 18.85 -4.56 -14.08
N GLN A 194 20.15 -4.44 -14.36
CA GLN A 194 21.08 -4.02 -13.33
C GLN A 194 20.80 -2.57 -12.98
N TYR A 195 20.52 -2.33 -11.69
CA TYR A 195 20.34 -0.99 -11.15
C TYR A 195 21.63 -0.53 -10.46
N TYR A 196 21.94 0.74 -10.65
CA TYR A 196 23.10 1.38 -10.05
C TYR A 196 22.64 2.50 -9.12
N PRO A 197 23.14 2.55 -7.88
CA PRO A 197 22.87 3.65 -6.97
C PRO A 197 23.28 5.00 -7.58
N SER A 198 22.60 6.07 -7.19
CA SER A 198 22.78 7.42 -7.77
C SER A 198 24.24 7.91 -7.76
N PHE A 199 25.02 7.56 -6.72
CA PHE A 199 26.44 7.93 -6.66
C PHE A 199 27.28 7.18 -7.71
N LYS A 200 27.00 5.90 -7.92
CA LYS A 200 27.70 5.07 -8.91
C LYS A 200 27.31 5.49 -10.33
N ALA A 201 26.03 5.75 -10.57
CA ALA A 201 25.54 6.28 -11.85
C ALA A 201 26.15 7.67 -12.17
N ALA A 202 26.27 8.56 -11.18
CA ALA A 202 26.91 9.87 -11.36
C ALA A 202 28.39 9.74 -11.75
N ASN A 203 29.11 8.80 -11.11
CA ASN A 203 30.51 8.50 -11.45
C ASN A 203 30.65 7.94 -12.87
N MET A 204 29.79 7.00 -13.28
CA MET A 204 29.79 6.44 -14.65
C MET A 204 29.51 7.49 -15.74
N LEU A 205 28.69 8.50 -15.42
CA LEU A 205 28.32 9.59 -16.33
C LEU A 205 29.30 10.77 -16.29
N HIS A 206 30.28 10.74 -15.37
CA HIS A 206 31.19 11.84 -15.06
C HIS A 206 30.44 13.17 -14.85
N ILE A 207 29.40 13.15 -14.02
CA ILE A 207 28.62 14.33 -13.62
C ILE A 207 28.48 14.39 -12.10
N SER A 208 28.23 15.58 -11.55
CA SER A 208 27.96 15.69 -10.12
C SER A 208 26.61 15.04 -9.77
N GLY A 209 26.50 14.48 -8.55
CA GLY A 209 25.25 13.90 -8.07
C GLY A 209 24.08 14.90 -8.09
N ARG A 210 24.37 16.20 -7.90
CA ARG A 210 23.38 17.28 -8.02
C ARG A 210 22.90 17.45 -9.46
N ALA A 211 23.81 17.44 -10.44
CA ALA A 211 23.46 17.50 -11.85
C ALA A 211 22.62 16.29 -12.28
N LEU A 212 23.05 15.08 -11.91
CA LEU A 212 22.27 13.85 -12.13
C LEU A 212 20.86 13.98 -11.54
N SER A 213 20.75 14.50 -10.31
CA SER A 213 19.45 14.68 -9.65
C SER A 213 18.54 15.66 -10.38
N ARG A 214 19.09 16.74 -10.96
CA ARG A 214 18.29 17.75 -11.70
C ARG A 214 17.87 17.23 -13.07
N ILE A 215 18.77 16.59 -13.82
CA ILE A 215 18.50 16.01 -15.14
C ILE A 215 17.45 14.90 -15.04
N THR A 216 17.54 14.05 -14.02
CA THR A 216 16.59 12.94 -13.82
C THR A 216 15.25 13.37 -13.22
N SER A 217 15.16 14.56 -12.61
CA SER A 217 13.91 15.15 -12.13
C SER A 217 13.24 16.02 -13.19
N SER A 218 12.05 16.55 -12.91
CA SER A 218 11.49 17.67 -13.69
C SER A 218 12.32 18.93 -13.45
N PHE A 219 12.79 19.54 -14.54
CA PHE A 219 13.59 20.76 -14.52
C PHE A 219 12.94 21.81 -15.42
N MET A 220 12.08 22.62 -14.83
CA MET A 220 11.35 23.69 -15.51
C MET A 220 12.25 24.92 -15.67
N VAL A 221 12.38 25.41 -16.89
CA VAL A 221 13.07 26.66 -17.22
C VAL A 221 12.07 27.63 -17.84
N LEU A 222 12.15 28.89 -17.44
CA LEU A 222 11.39 29.98 -18.04
C LEU A 222 12.16 30.49 -19.25
N THR A 223 11.56 30.38 -20.43
CA THR A 223 12.10 30.98 -21.65
C THR A 223 11.78 32.48 -21.68
N SER A 224 12.47 33.24 -22.54
CA SER A 224 12.20 34.67 -22.81
C SER A 224 10.71 34.96 -23.07
N ASP A 225 10.01 33.99 -23.63
CA ASP A 225 8.62 34.11 -24.05
C ASP A 225 7.64 33.84 -22.89
N SER A 226 8.13 33.81 -21.64
CA SER A 226 7.39 33.48 -20.41
C SER A 226 6.77 32.08 -20.36
N THR A 227 7.06 31.24 -21.34
CA THR A 227 6.66 29.83 -21.39
C THR A 227 7.55 28.98 -20.48
N LYS A 228 6.94 28.08 -19.72
CA LYS A 228 7.64 27.14 -18.85
C LYS A 228 7.92 25.85 -19.62
N ASN A 229 9.18 25.56 -19.88
CA ASN A 229 9.59 24.37 -20.62
C ASN A 229 10.31 23.39 -19.69
N ASN A 230 9.91 22.11 -19.72
CA ASN A 230 10.57 21.06 -18.96
C ASN A 230 11.78 20.53 -19.72
N LEU A 231 12.98 20.81 -19.23
CA LEU A 231 14.23 20.29 -19.80
C LEU A 231 14.72 19.02 -19.08
N GLY A 232 14.03 18.61 -18.01
CA GLY A 232 14.37 17.41 -17.25
C GLY A 232 13.76 16.14 -17.84
N LEU A 233 14.50 15.04 -17.79
CA LEU A 233 14.06 13.73 -18.28
C LEU A 233 12.93 13.13 -17.44
N SER A 234 12.61 13.72 -16.27
CA SER A 234 11.43 13.38 -15.46
C SER A 234 11.31 11.88 -15.13
N LEU A 235 12.45 11.24 -14.89
CA LEU A 235 12.56 9.82 -14.57
C LEU A 235 12.28 9.54 -13.08
N LYS A 236 12.38 10.56 -12.21
CA LYS A 236 12.06 10.46 -10.78
C LYS A 236 11.20 11.62 -10.30
N PHE A 237 10.25 11.34 -9.41
CA PHE A 237 9.41 12.35 -8.76
C PHE A 237 9.34 12.11 -7.25
N GLU A 238 10.26 12.72 -6.50
CA GLU A 238 10.32 12.56 -5.04
C GLU A 238 9.05 13.09 -4.34
N ALA A 239 8.57 14.27 -4.73
CA ALA A 239 7.40 14.90 -4.11
C ALA A 239 6.10 14.11 -4.35
N LYS A 240 5.98 13.46 -5.52
CA LYS A 240 4.80 12.64 -5.88
C LYS A 240 4.99 11.17 -5.51
N SER A 241 6.16 10.77 -5.00
CA SER A 241 6.54 9.36 -4.78
C SER A 241 6.36 8.48 -6.03
N LEU A 242 6.64 9.02 -7.22
CA LEU A 242 6.53 8.30 -8.50
C LEU A 242 7.90 7.99 -9.09
N LYS A 243 7.96 6.89 -9.85
CA LYS A 243 9.14 6.41 -10.58
C LYS A 243 8.73 5.96 -11.98
N VAL A 244 9.65 6.04 -12.93
CA VAL A 244 9.46 5.51 -14.28
C VAL A 244 10.00 4.09 -14.31
N ILE A 245 9.13 3.13 -14.64
CA ILE A 245 9.44 1.69 -14.68
C ILE A 245 10.59 1.45 -15.66
N ASP A 246 11.47 0.51 -15.34
CA ASP A 246 12.69 0.16 -16.09
C ASP A 246 13.77 1.25 -16.18
N TYR A 247 13.51 2.47 -15.71
CA TYR A 247 14.48 3.57 -15.69
C TYR A 247 14.96 3.89 -14.28
N SER A 248 14.04 4.12 -13.34
CA SER A 248 14.37 4.49 -11.97
C SER A 248 13.73 3.59 -10.93
N ARG A 249 14.44 3.40 -9.82
CA ARG A 249 13.98 2.68 -8.64
C ARG A 249 14.36 3.47 -7.40
N LYS A 250 13.56 3.36 -6.35
CA LYS A 250 13.90 3.86 -5.02
C LYS A 250 14.01 2.66 -4.08
N GLU A 251 15.19 2.45 -3.53
CA GLU A 251 15.45 1.42 -2.53
C GLU A 251 15.81 2.12 -1.21
N GLY A 252 14.89 2.05 -0.25
CA GLY A 252 14.97 2.80 1.00
C GLY A 252 15.09 4.31 0.78
N ARG A 253 16.27 4.85 1.11
CA ARG A 253 16.55 6.30 1.05
C ARG A 253 17.20 6.75 -0.27
N HIS A 254 17.71 5.83 -1.09
CA HIS A 254 18.51 6.16 -2.27
C HIS A 254 17.76 5.86 -3.56
N TRP A 255 18.04 6.68 -4.58
CA TRP A 255 17.57 6.45 -5.94
C TRP A 255 18.60 5.61 -6.69
N GLU A 256 18.10 4.64 -7.45
CA GLU A 256 18.88 3.79 -8.33
C GLU A 256 18.38 3.97 -9.76
N PHE A 257 19.31 3.82 -10.72
CA PHE A 257 19.05 4.00 -12.13
C PHE A 257 19.51 2.77 -12.90
N SER A 258 18.70 2.34 -13.85
CA SER A 258 19.06 1.24 -14.75
C SER A 258 20.14 1.65 -15.75
N GLU A 259 20.75 0.67 -16.40
CA GLU A 259 21.67 0.90 -17.53
C GLU A 259 21.02 1.73 -18.65
N LYS A 260 19.75 1.47 -18.98
CA LYS A 260 18.97 2.26 -19.96
C LYS A 260 18.96 3.75 -19.62
N THR A 261 18.87 4.09 -18.34
CA THR A 261 18.90 5.49 -17.90
C THR A 261 20.28 6.11 -18.08
N ILE A 262 21.34 5.34 -17.83
CA ILE A 262 22.72 5.82 -18.02
C ILE A 262 22.95 6.11 -19.50
N ASP A 263 22.53 5.23 -20.39
CA ASP A 263 22.65 5.45 -21.85
C ASP A 263 21.81 6.63 -22.32
N LEU A 264 20.59 6.77 -21.81
CA LEU A 264 19.72 7.92 -22.11
C LEU A 264 20.37 9.25 -21.67
N ILE A 265 20.97 9.30 -20.48
CA ILE A 265 21.65 10.51 -20.00
C ILE A 265 22.92 10.76 -20.80
N ARG A 266 23.64 9.71 -21.24
CA ARG A 266 24.80 9.85 -22.12
C ARG A 266 24.41 10.48 -23.46
N GLU A 267 23.31 10.03 -24.08
CA GLU A 267 22.77 10.65 -25.31
C GLU A 267 22.35 12.10 -25.06
N TYR A 268 21.64 12.36 -23.95
CA TYR A 268 21.21 13.71 -23.56
C TYR A 268 22.39 14.67 -23.38
N LYS A 269 23.48 14.21 -22.74
CA LYS A 269 24.71 15.00 -22.53
C LYS A 269 25.37 15.38 -23.85
N VAL A 270 25.50 14.43 -24.78
CA VAL A 270 26.09 14.69 -26.10
C VAL A 270 25.29 15.73 -26.88
N ARG A 271 23.96 15.59 -26.90
CA ARG A 271 23.08 16.50 -27.64
C ARG A 271 23.05 17.90 -27.03
N CYS A 272 22.97 18.02 -25.71
CA CYS A 272 22.97 19.32 -25.04
C CYS A 272 24.34 20.03 -25.12
N TRP A 273 25.44 19.28 -25.10
CA TRP A 273 26.79 19.85 -25.17
C TRP A 273 27.14 20.41 -26.56
N TRP A 274 26.74 19.73 -27.64
CA TRP A 274 27.01 20.17 -29.01
C TRP A 274 26.28 21.47 -29.38
N HIS A 275 25.12 21.72 -28.77
CA HIS A 275 24.31 22.90 -29.03
C HIS A 275 24.57 24.06 -28.06
N ALA A 276 25.31 23.88 -26.96
CA ALA A 276 25.63 24.98 -26.04
C ALA A 276 26.48 26.12 -26.66
N GLY A 277 27.01 25.92 -27.88
CA GLY A 277 27.69 26.96 -28.67
C GLY A 277 26.83 27.63 -29.75
N LYS A 278 25.57 27.23 -29.92
CA LYS A 278 24.61 27.85 -30.86
C LYS A 278 23.30 28.04 -30.12
N SER A 279 22.85 29.29 -30.02
CA SER A 279 21.60 29.71 -29.39
C SER A 279 20.37 29.17 -30.14
N ASP A 280 20.12 27.86 -30.08
CA ASP A 280 18.95 27.22 -30.69
C ASP A 280 18.16 26.40 -29.67
N VAL A 281 16.96 26.89 -29.39
CA VAL A 281 15.92 26.32 -28.52
C VAL A 281 15.19 25.18 -29.25
N LEU A 282 15.92 24.21 -29.81
CA LEU A 282 15.34 23.07 -30.53
C LEU A 282 15.49 21.72 -29.80
N ILE A 283 16.08 21.73 -28.60
CA ILE A 283 16.39 20.51 -27.85
C ILE A 283 15.11 19.92 -27.20
N GLY A 284 14.15 20.74 -26.78
CA GLY A 284 12.93 20.28 -26.12
C GLY A 284 12.01 19.42 -27.02
N PHE A 285 11.75 19.90 -28.25
CA PHE A 285 10.82 19.25 -29.17
C PHE A 285 11.35 17.93 -29.77
N ALA A 286 12.66 17.82 -30.02
CA ALA A 286 13.26 16.63 -30.63
C ALA A 286 13.29 15.40 -29.71
N HIS A 287 13.28 15.58 -28.38
CA HIS A 287 13.31 14.48 -27.42
C HIS A 287 11.94 13.82 -27.21
N GLN A 288 10.86 14.59 -27.27
CA GLN A 288 9.48 14.10 -27.13
C GLN A 288 9.06 13.27 -28.36
N ALA A 289 9.57 13.63 -29.55
CA ALA A 289 9.32 12.91 -30.80
C ALA A 289 10.09 11.58 -30.95
N LYS A 290 11.28 11.43 -30.32
CA LYS A 290 12.14 10.23 -30.48
C LYS A 290 11.86 9.13 -29.45
N PHE A 291 11.32 9.46 -28.28
CA PHE A 291 10.93 8.50 -27.24
C PHE A 291 9.46 8.67 -26.83
N PRO A 292 8.50 8.49 -27.75
CA PRO A 292 7.08 8.71 -27.48
C PRO A 292 6.57 7.85 -26.32
N GLU A 293 7.14 6.67 -26.09
CA GLU A 293 6.77 5.75 -25.01
C GLU A 293 7.13 6.26 -23.60
N VAL A 294 8.17 7.10 -23.45
CA VAL A 294 8.54 7.68 -22.15
C VAL A 294 7.58 8.81 -21.77
N PHE A 295 7.09 9.55 -22.77
CA PHE A 295 6.20 10.70 -22.56
C PHE A 295 4.70 10.34 -22.64
N ARG A 296 4.32 9.26 -23.35
CA ARG A 296 2.95 8.70 -23.33
C ARG A 296 2.49 8.29 -21.93
N VAL A 297 3.40 7.79 -21.11
CA VAL A 297 3.11 7.40 -19.71
C VAL A 297 2.87 8.63 -18.82
N LEU A 298 3.33 9.81 -19.24
CA LEU A 298 3.15 11.07 -18.50
C LEU A 298 1.84 11.79 -18.88
N ASP A 299 1.38 11.67 -20.13
CA ASP A 299 0.18 12.37 -20.63
C ASP A 299 -1.17 11.81 -20.13
N GLN A 300 -1.20 10.58 -19.59
CA GLN A 300 -2.45 10.00 -19.06
C GLN A 300 -2.90 10.60 -17.71
N ASN A 301 -2.09 11.45 -17.10
CA ASN A 301 -2.42 12.16 -15.87
C ASN A 301 -2.64 13.66 -16.11
N GLY A 302 -3.74 13.99 -16.79
CA GLY A 302 -4.64 15.05 -16.32
C GLY A 302 -4.27 16.52 -16.52
N ASP A 303 -3.30 16.87 -17.36
CA ASP A 303 -3.19 18.24 -17.89
C ASP A 303 -3.43 18.20 -19.40
N GLY A 304 -4.71 18.28 -19.79
CA GLY A 304 -5.15 18.26 -21.17
C GLY A 304 -4.57 19.43 -21.97
N THR A 305 -3.49 19.18 -22.71
CA THR A 305 -3.10 20.01 -23.84
C THR A 305 -2.64 19.10 -24.97
N THR A 306 -3.61 18.63 -25.75
CA THR A 306 -3.37 18.05 -27.08
C THR A 306 -2.68 19.12 -27.92
N ILE A 307 -1.39 18.96 -28.20
CA ILE A 307 -0.71 19.74 -29.25
C ILE A 307 -0.40 18.76 -30.39
N TYR A 308 -1.48 18.38 -31.08
CA TYR A 308 -1.41 17.99 -32.48
C TYR A 308 -2.39 18.93 -33.18
N ASP A 309 -1.85 20.05 -33.68
CA ASP A 309 -2.35 20.76 -34.86
C ASP A 309 -1.42 21.94 -35.12
N CYS A 310 -0.59 21.79 -36.17
CA CYS A 310 -0.33 22.80 -37.20
C CYS A 310 0.65 22.21 -38.22
N ASN A 311 0.25 22.31 -39.50
CA ASN A 311 0.90 21.81 -40.72
C ASN A 311 2.43 21.96 -40.79
#